data_AF-A0A973MHB9-F1
#
_entry.id   AF-A0A973MHB9-F1
#
_cell.length_a   1.000
_cell.length_b   1.000
_cell.length_c   1.000
_cell.angle_alpha   90.00
_cell.angle_beta   90.00
_cell.angle_gamma   90.00
#
_symmetry.space_group_name_H-M   'P 1'
#
loop_
_entity.id
_entity.type
_entity.pdbx_description
1 polymer ?
#
loop_
_entity_poly.entity_id
_entity_poly.type
_entity_poly.pdbx_seq_one_letter_code
_entity_poly.pdbx_strand_id
1 'polypeptide(L)'
;FDETTCVVRAVTRWTEFYAHESCGKCTPCREGTYWLVQLLRDIEAGKGVMSDLDKLNDIADNINGKSFCALGDGAASPIFSSLKYFREEYEQHITGRGCPFDPAKSTAWADRTEVNA
;
A
#
# COMPACT_ATOMS: atom_id res chain seq x y z
N PHE A 1 -11.75 -1.15 9.06
CA PHE A 1 -12.05 -1.83 7.78
C PHE A 1 -12.72 -3.14 8.09
N ASP A 2 -13.56 -3.62 7.16
CA ASP A 2 -14.11 -4.97 7.16
C ASP A 2 -13.47 -5.81 6.04
N GLU A 3 -13.95 -7.03 5.85
CA GLU A 3 -13.43 -8.00 4.86
C GLU A 3 -13.69 -7.60 3.40
N THR A 4 -14.39 -6.50 3.12
CA THR A 4 -14.59 -6.00 1.76
C THR A 4 -13.48 -5.04 1.32
N THR A 5 -12.64 -4.60 2.25
CA THR A 5 -11.58 -3.63 1.98
C THR A 5 -10.28 -4.35 1.59
N CYS A 6 -9.74 -3.99 0.42
CA CYS A 6 -8.39 -4.40 0.03
C CYS A 6 -7.32 -3.68 0.86
N VAL A 7 -6.48 -4.44 1.56
CA VAL A 7 -5.34 -3.94 2.32
C VAL A 7 -4.30 -3.33 1.39
N VAL A 8 -3.99 -3.95 0.25
CA VAL A 8 -3.02 -3.40 -0.72
C VAL A 8 -3.44 -2.01 -1.17
N ARG A 9 -4.73 -1.82 -1.50
CA ARG A 9 -5.30 -0.53 -1.89
C ARG A 9 -5.26 0.48 -0.75
N ALA A 10 -5.65 0.08 0.47
CA ALA A 10 -5.63 0.97 1.63
C ALA A 10 -4.21 1.49 1.91
N VAL A 11 -3.22 0.59 1.91
CA VAL A 11 -1.80 0.93 2.09
C VAL A 11 -1.30 1.81 0.96
N THR A 12 -1.66 1.51 -0.30
CA THR A 12 -1.33 2.36 -1.46
C THR A 12 -1.78 3.80 -1.24
N ARG A 13 -3.03 4.01 -0.78
CA ARG A 13 -3.57 5.35 -0.50
C ARG A 13 -2.84 6.07 0.63
N TRP A 14 -2.49 5.36 1.69
CA TRP A 14 -1.69 5.94 2.77
C TRP A 14 -0.28 6.31 2.31
N THR A 15 0.37 5.45 1.54
CA THR A 15 1.70 5.74 0.98
C THR A 15 1.65 6.90 0.00
N GLU A 16 0.61 7.02 -0.83
CA GLU A 16 0.39 8.20 -1.68
C GLU A 16 0.29 9.48 -0.87
N PHE A 17 -0.44 9.46 0.26
CA PHE A 17 -0.50 10.59 1.19
C PHE A 17 0.90 10.93 1.75
N TYR A 18 1.65 9.95 2.24
CA TYR A 18 3.00 10.19 2.77
C TYR A 18 3.98 10.71 1.71
N ALA A 19 3.87 10.23 0.46
CA ALA A 19 4.66 10.74 -0.65
C ALA A 19 4.29 12.19 -0.97
N HIS A 20 3.00 12.54 -0.97
CA HIS A 20 2.52 13.89 -1.22
C HIS A 20 2.92 14.87 -0.10
N GLU A 21 2.80 14.46 1.16
CA GLU A 21 3.10 15.28 2.33
C GLU A 21 4.59 15.26 2.72
N SER A 22 5.42 14.51 2.00
CA SER A 22 6.86 14.53 2.23
C SER A 22 7.41 15.93 1.96
N CYS A 23 8.05 16.53 2.95
CA CYS A 23 8.70 17.84 2.79
C CYS A 23 9.93 17.80 1.86
N GLY A 24 10.35 16.60 1.43
CA GLY A 24 11.45 16.40 0.49
C GLY A 24 12.86 16.59 1.05
N LYS A 25 13.03 16.86 2.35
CA LYS A 25 14.35 17.20 2.94
C LYS A 25 15.35 16.04 2.94
N CYS A 26 14.93 14.84 3.32
CA CYS A 26 15.82 13.68 3.40
C CYS A 26 15.55 12.71 2.24
N THR A 27 16.63 12.27 1.58
CA THR A 27 16.60 11.33 0.45
C THR A 27 15.81 10.04 0.76
N PRO A 28 16.00 9.34 1.89
CA PRO A 28 15.26 8.09 2.14
C PRO A 28 13.75 8.32 2.13
N CYS A 29 13.24 9.38 2.78
CA CYS A 29 11.81 9.68 2.77
C CYS A 29 11.32 10.15 1.39
N ARG A 30 12.01 11.09 0.73
CA ARG A 30 11.58 11.66 -0.55
C ARG A 30 11.56 10.63 -1.68
N GLU A 31 12.66 9.90 -1.87
CA GLU A 31 12.78 8.91 -2.94
C GLU A 31 12.09 7.59 -2.54
N GLY A 32 12.21 7.19 -1.27
CA GLY A 32 11.65 5.91 -0.81
C GLY A 32 10.13 5.88 -0.90
N THR A 33 9.43 6.93 -0.44
CA THR A 33 7.97 6.99 -0.57
C THR A 33 7.50 7.00 -2.02
N TYR A 34 8.24 7.69 -2.91
CA TYR A 34 7.99 7.64 -4.35
C TYR A 34 8.04 6.20 -4.90
N TRP A 35 9.10 5.45 -4.57
CA TRP A 35 9.24 4.06 -5.04
C TRP A 35 8.21 3.12 -4.43
N LEU A 36 7.87 3.28 -3.15
CA LEU A 36 6.82 2.49 -2.51
C LEU A 36 5.47 2.66 -3.21
N VAL A 37 5.09 3.89 -3.60
CA VAL A 37 3.85 4.14 -4.36
C VAL A 37 3.85 3.38 -5.69
N GLN A 38 4.96 3.39 -6.43
CA GLN A 38 5.01 2.70 -7.73
C GLN A 38 4.83 1.18 -7.55
N LEU A 39 5.58 0.57 -6.62
CA LEU A 39 5.50 -0.87 -6.35
C LEU A 39 4.09 -1.29 -5.90
N LEU A 40 3.48 -0.53 -5.00
CA LEU A 40 2.14 -0.83 -4.50
C LEU A 40 1.08 -0.73 -5.60
N ARG A 41 1.17 0.28 -6.48
CA ARG A 41 0.27 0.41 -7.65
C ARG A 41 0.45 -0.73 -8.64
N ASP A 42 1.68 -1.14 -8.90
CA ASP A 42 1.95 -2.26 -9.79
C ASP A 42 1.41 -3.58 -9.21
N ILE A 43 1.55 -3.80 -7.91
CA ILE A 43 0.94 -4.96 -7.22
C ILE A 43 -0.58 -4.87 -7.31
N GLU A 44 -1.20 -3.72 -6.96
CA GLU A 44 -2.65 -3.55 -7.02
C GLU A 44 -3.21 -3.82 -8.44
N ALA A 45 -2.48 -3.39 -9.47
CA ALA A 45 -2.82 -3.58 -10.88
C ALA A 45 -2.47 -4.96 -11.44
N GLY A 46 -1.96 -5.89 -10.62
CA GLY A 46 -1.61 -7.25 -11.06
C GLY A 46 -0.36 -7.33 -11.93
N LYS A 47 0.50 -6.31 -11.88
CA LYS A 47 1.77 -6.21 -12.61
C LYS A 47 2.99 -6.50 -11.73
N GLY A 48 2.80 -6.57 -10.42
CA GLY A 48 3.86 -6.89 -9.46
C GLY A 48 4.33 -8.34 -9.57
N VAL A 49 5.52 -8.59 -9.02
CA VAL A 49 6.13 -9.92 -8.90
C VAL A 49 6.48 -10.21 -7.44
N MET A 50 6.69 -11.49 -7.09
CA MET A 50 6.96 -11.89 -5.70
C MET A 50 8.17 -11.18 -5.07
N SER A 51 9.19 -10.84 -5.86
CA SER A 51 10.35 -10.10 -5.37
C SER A 51 10.07 -8.63 -5.06
N ASP A 52 8.93 -8.09 -5.49
CA ASP A 52 8.52 -6.72 -5.11
C ASP A 52 8.12 -6.65 -3.63
N LEU A 53 7.68 -7.75 -3.02
CA LEU A 53 7.39 -7.79 -1.58
C LEU A 53 8.65 -7.58 -0.74
N ASP A 54 9.76 -8.17 -1.18
CA ASP A 54 11.06 -7.99 -0.53
C ASP A 54 11.55 -6.54 -0.75
N LYS A 55 11.41 -6.01 -1.97
CA LYS A 55 11.75 -4.60 -2.26
C LYS A 55 10.95 -3.61 -1.43
N LEU A 56 9.65 -3.84 -1.23
CA LEU A 56 8.81 -3.01 -0.36
C LEU A 56 9.39 -2.95 1.05
N ASN A 57 9.76 -4.11 1.60
CA ASN A 57 10.34 -4.21 2.94
C ASN A 57 11.72 -3.53 3.03
N ASP A 58 12.58 -3.75 2.02
CA ASP A 58 13.91 -3.15 1.95
C ASP A 58 13.86 -1.62 1.85
N ILE A 59 12.94 -1.08 1.06
CA ILE A 59 12.76 0.36 0.93
C ILE A 59 12.21 0.94 2.24
N ALA A 60 11.21 0.29 2.85
CA ALA A 60 10.65 0.71 4.13
C ALA A 60 11.71 0.71 5.26
N ASP A 61 12.59 -0.31 5.31
CA ASP A 61 13.71 -0.35 6.26
C ASP A 61 14.74 0.75 6.00
N ASN A 62 14.94 1.16 4.75
CA ASN A 62 15.80 2.30 4.42
C ASN A 62 15.18 3.67 4.76
N ILE A 63 13.87 3.72 5.03
CA ILE A 63 13.19 4.92 5.53
C ILE A 63 13.19 4.94 7.06
N ASN A 64 12.83 3.82 7.68
CA ASN A 64 12.56 3.68 9.11
C ASN A 64 13.82 3.90 9.96
N GLY A 65 13.77 4.84 10.91
CA GLY A 65 14.90 5.20 11.77
C GLY A 65 16.07 5.86 11.04
N LYS A 66 15.97 6.08 9.72
CA LYS A 66 17.00 6.64 8.84
C LYS A 66 16.57 7.95 8.18
N SER A 67 15.36 8.42 8.49
CA SER A 67 14.81 9.70 8.04
C SER A 67 15.01 10.82 9.07
N PHE A 68 14.94 12.08 8.65
CA PHE A 68 15.21 13.21 9.54
C PHE A 68 14.08 13.46 10.57
N CYS A 69 12.84 13.12 10.25
CA CYS A 69 11.68 13.34 11.13
C CYS A 69 10.75 12.12 11.14
N ALA A 70 9.81 12.11 12.09
CA ALA A 70 8.88 11.02 12.33
C ALA A 70 7.90 10.72 11.18
N LEU A 71 7.77 11.62 10.19
CA LEU A 71 6.98 11.33 8.99
C LEU A 71 7.55 10.12 8.24
N GLY A 72 8.87 9.96 8.21
CA GLY A 72 9.51 8.80 7.59
C GLY A 72 9.09 7.48 8.25
N ASP A 73 9.17 7.40 9.58
CA ASP A 73 8.76 6.21 10.33
C ASP A 73 7.26 5.92 10.17
N GLY A 74 6.45 6.99 10.14
CA GLY A 74 5.02 6.92 9.81
C GLY A 74 4.76 6.35 8.42
N ALA A 75 5.58 6.69 7.42
CA ALA A 75 5.46 6.18 6.06
C ALA A 75 5.89 4.70 5.92
N ALA A 76 6.87 4.26 6.71
CA ALA A 76 7.36 2.88 6.69
C ALA A 76 6.43 1.91 7.44
N SER A 77 5.80 2.36 8.53
CA SER A 77 5.00 1.50 9.42
C SER A 77 3.86 0.73 8.72
N PRO A 78 3.07 1.34 7.82
CA PRO A 78 2.05 0.62 7.05
C PRO A 78 2.62 -0.53 6.24
N ILE A 79 3.79 -0.36 5.62
CA ILE A 79 4.43 -1.39 4.77
C ILE A 79 4.80 -2.61 5.61
N PHE A 80 5.47 -2.41 6.75
CA PHE A 80 5.86 -3.53 7.61
C PHE A 80 4.65 -4.28 8.15
N SER A 81 3.64 -3.55 8.63
CA SER A 81 2.47 -4.17 9.22
C SER A 81 1.63 -4.92 8.19
N SER A 82 1.45 -4.36 6.99
CA SER A 82 0.65 -4.99 5.95
C SER A 82 1.33 -6.24 5.39
N LEU A 83 2.64 -6.21 5.16
CA LEU A 83 3.38 -7.40 4.73
C LEU A 83 3.42 -8.47 5.82
N LYS A 84 3.49 -8.10 7.10
CA LYS A 84 3.51 -9.06 8.21
C LYS A 84 2.19 -9.80 8.38
N TYR A 85 1.07 -9.08 8.33
CA TYR A 85 -0.24 -9.62 8.70
C TYR A 85 -1.10 -10.01 7.50
N PHE A 86 -0.84 -9.42 6.32
CA PHE A 86 -1.68 -9.58 5.13
C PHE A 86 -0.87 -10.00 3.90
N ARG A 87 0.30 -10.65 4.07
CA ARG A 87 1.15 -11.09 2.96
C ARG A 87 0.38 -11.85 1.89
N GLU A 88 -0.49 -12.75 2.32
CA GLU A 88 -1.30 -13.59 1.44
C GLU A 88 -2.16 -12.74 0.49
N GLU A 89 -2.69 -11.60 0.94
CA GLU A 89 -3.46 -10.70 0.08
C GLU A 89 -2.58 -10.09 -1.02
N TYR A 90 -1.34 -9.70 -0.71
CA TYR A 90 -0.39 -9.23 -1.73
C TYR A 90 -0.08 -10.33 -2.76
N GLU A 91 0.10 -11.57 -2.31
CA GLU A 91 0.36 -12.71 -3.18
C GLU A 91 -0.83 -13.02 -4.10
N GLN A 92 -2.06 -12.87 -3.60
CA GLN A 92 -3.27 -13.00 -4.40
C GLN A 92 -3.33 -11.97 -5.53
N HIS A 93 -2.90 -10.72 -5.28
CA HIS A 93 -2.83 -9.70 -6.32
C HIS A 93 -1.84 -10.07 -7.44
N ILE A 94 -0.67 -10.60 -7.05
CA ILE A 94 0.40 -10.99 -7.96
C ILE A 94 0.00 -12.22 -8.79
N THR A 95 -0.50 -13.27 -8.11
CA THR A 95 -0.83 -14.55 -8.75
C THR A 95 -2.15 -14.50 -9.52
N GLY A 96 -3.15 -13.79 -8.99
CA GLY A 96 -4.44 -13.53 -9.64
C GLY A 96 -4.40 -12.47 -10.72
N ARG A 97 -3.25 -11.78 -10.90
CA ARG A 97 -3.04 -10.69 -11.87
C ARG A 97 -4.05 -9.55 -11.73
N GLY A 98 -4.28 -9.12 -10.49
CA GLY A 98 -5.09 -7.94 -10.19
C GLY A 98 -5.73 -8.01 -8.81
N CYS A 99 -6.33 -6.89 -8.38
CA CYS A 99 -7.03 -6.81 -7.11
C CYS A 99 -8.29 -7.72 -7.09
N PRO A 100 -8.41 -8.64 -6.12
CA PRO A 100 -9.58 -9.52 -6.01
C PRO A 100 -10.80 -8.83 -5.37
N PHE A 101 -10.66 -7.60 -4.86
CA PHE A 101 -11.71 -6.88 -4.16
C PHE A 101 -12.42 -5.86 -5.06
N ASP A 102 -13.75 -5.93 -5.07
CA ASP A 102 -14.62 -4.93 -5.68
C ASP A 102 -14.60 -3.62 -4.85
N PRO A 103 -14.10 -2.50 -5.41
CA PRO A 103 -14.11 -1.22 -4.72
C PRO A 103 -15.50 -0.76 -4.25
N ALA A 104 -16.57 -1.08 -5.00
CA ALA A 104 -17.91 -0.64 -4.67
C ALA A 104 -18.40 -1.24 -3.34
N LYS A 105 -18.00 -2.48 -3.04
CA LYS A 105 -18.39 -3.20 -1.82
C LYS A 105 -17.79 -2.59 -0.55
N SER A 106 -16.64 -1.92 -0.65
CA SER A 106 -16.01 -1.22 0.49
C SER A 106 -16.61 0.15 0.82
N THR A 107 -17.61 0.60 0.06
CA THR A 107 -18.24 1.91 0.29
C THR A 107 -19.37 1.83 1.31
N ALA A 108 -19.60 2.93 2.03
CA ALA A 108 -20.71 3.04 3.00
C ALA A 108 -22.12 2.89 2.38
N TRP A 109 -22.22 2.80 1.05
CA TRP A 109 -23.48 2.64 0.31
C TRP A 109 -23.60 1.30 -0.42
N ALA A 110 -22.72 0.32 -0.15
CA ALA A 110 -22.72 -0.99 -0.80
C ALA A 110 -24.08 -1.71 -0.71
N ASP A 111 -24.82 -1.57 0.40
CA ASP A 111 -26.14 -2.18 0.59
C ASP A 111 -27.27 -1.46 -0.17
N ARG A 112 -27.05 -0.24 -0.67
CA ARG A 112 -28.08 0.55 -1.37
C ARG A 112 -28.15 0.25 -2.86
N THR A 113 -27.13 -0.39 -3.43
CA THR A 113 -27.10 -0.80 -4.84
C THR A 113 -28.03 -1.97 -5.13
N GLU A 114 -28.41 -2.78 -4.14
CA GLU A 114 -29.37 -3.88 -4.32
C GLU A 114 -30.84 -3.42 -4.32
N VAL A 115 -31.14 -2.20 -3.85
CA VAL A 115 -32.52 -1.70 -3.70
C VAL A 115 -33.04 -1.00 -4.97
N ASN A 116 -32.19 -0.75 -5.96
CA ASN A 116 -32.54 -0.07 -7.21
C ASN A 116 -32.30 -0.92 -8.48
N ALA A 117 -32.16 -2.24 -8.33
CA ALA A 117 -32.00 -3.19 -9.43
C ALA A 117 -33.29 -4.00 -9.65
#